data_AF-A0A1H0TPR7-F1
#
_entry.id   AF-A0A1H0TPR7-F1
#
_cell.length_a   1.000
_cell.length_b   1.000
_cell.length_c   1.000
_cell.angle_alpha   90.00
_cell.angle_beta   90.00
_cell.angle_gamma   90.00
#
_symmetry.space_group_name_H-M   'P 1'
#
loop_
_entity.id
_entity.type
_entity.pdbx_description
1 polymer ?
#
loop_
_entity_poly.entity_id
_entity_poly.type
_entity_poly.pdbx_seq_one_letter_code
_entity_poly.pdbx_strand_id
1 'polypeptide(L)' 'MKRGAVLLVPLLPVVALLASVWLPFVNTARLWFGVPSLFVWISVWVMLIPPALAVVEWGRGDGNGGEGR' A
#
# COMPACT_ATOMS: atom_id res chain seq x y z
N MET A 1 3.69 -9.00 -16.91
CA MET A 1 4.09 -7.82 -16.11
C MET A 1 5.49 -8.09 -15.55
N LYS A 2 6.41 -7.11 -15.58
CA LYS A 2 7.80 -7.32 -15.12
C LYS A 2 7.74 -7.69 -13.63
N ARG A 3 8.28 -8.84 -13.20
CA ARG A 3 8.23 -9.32 -11.80
C ARG A 3 8.65 -8.25 -10.77
N GLY A 4 9.56 -7.35 -11.15
CA GLY A 4 9.95 -6.20 -10.34
C GLY A 4 8.80 -5.22 -10.04
N ALA A 5 7.85 -5.03 -10.94
CA ALA A 5 6.69 -4.16 -10.73
C ALA A 5 5.73 -4.71 -9.65
N VAL A 6 5.59 -6.04 -9.55
CA VAL A 6 4.75 -6.69 -8.53
C VAL A 6 5.37 -6.49 -7.13
N LEU A 7 6.70 -6.60 -7.03
CA LEU A 7 7.43 -6.31 -5.78
C LEU A 7 7.35 -4.85 -5.34
N LEU A 8 7.09 -3.91 -6.26
CA LEU A 8 6.94 -2.49 -5.95
C LEU A 8 5.54 -2.12 -5.42
N VAL A 9 4.54 -2.99 -5.59
CA VAL A 9 3.15 -2.74 -5.13
C VAL A 9 3.07 -2.47 -3.62
N PRO A 10 3.67 -3.29 -2.73
CA PRO A 10 3.67 -3.01 -1.28
C PRO A 10 4.59 -1.86 -0.88
N LEU A 11 5.51 -1.42 -1.75
CA LEU A 11 6.35 -0.25 -1.50
C LEU A 11 5.50 1.03 -1.47
N LEU A 12 4.42 1.07 -2.27
CA LEU A 12 3.53 2.21 -2.39
C LEU A 12 2.89 2.65 -1.03
N PRO A 13 2.20 1.77 -0.28
CA PRO A 13 1.65 2.14 1.02
C PRO A 13 2.72 2.52 2.05
N VAL A 14 3.88 1.85 2.03
CA VAL A 14 4.99 2.16 2.96
C VAL A 14 5.53 3.57 2.72
N VAL A 15 5.79 3.92 1.47
CA VAL A 15 6.27 5.26 1.09
C VAL A 15 5.21 6.32 1.42
N ALA A 16 3.93 6.05 1.16
CA ALA A 16 2.85 6.98 1.47
C ALA A 16 2.67 7.23 2.99
N LEU A 17 2.93 6.21 3.81
CA LEU A 17 2.96 6.34 5.27
C LEU A 17 4.18 7.13 5.75
N LEU A 18 5.37 6.88 5.20
CA LEU A 18 6.59 7.64 5.55
C LEU A 18 6.50 9.11 5.11
N ALA A 19 5.89 9.36 3.96
CA ALA A 19 5.69 10.70 3.44
C ALA A 19 4.71 11.52 4.29
N SER A 20 3.89 10.88 5.15
CA SER A 20 2.91 11.59 6.00
C SER A 20 3.52 12.73 6.83
N VAL A 21 4.79 12.60 7.23
CA VAL A 21 5.54 13.62 8.00
C VAL A 21 5.82 14.89 7.17
N TRP A 22 6.02 14.72 5.86
CA TRP A 22 6.37 15.79 4.93
C TRP A 22 5.17 16.39 4.20
N LEU A 23 3.99 15.77 4.31
CA LEU A 23 2.77 16.22 3.64
C LEU A 23 2.04 17.28 4.50
N PRO A 24 2.06 18.57 4.13
CA PRO A 24 1.44 19.63 4.93
C PRO A 24 -0.09 19.44 5.07
N PHE A 25 -0.74 18.75 4.12
CA PHE A 25 -2.17 18.45 4.15
C PHE A 25 -2.55 17.34 5.13
N VAL A 26 -1.61 16.44 5.45
CA VAL A 26 -1.75 15.44 6.52
C VAL A 26 -1.41 16.06 7.87
N ASN A 27 -0.42 16.97 7.88
CA ASN A 27 0.06 17.70 9.05
C ASN A 27 -0.58 19.09 9.23
N THR A 28 -1.85 19.24 8.81
CA THR A 28 -2.64 20.45 9.09
C THR A 28 -3.71 20.08 10.11
N ALA A 29 -4.15 21.05 10.92
CA ALA A 29 -5.31 20.93 11.81
C ALA A 29 -6.67 20.76 11.06
N ARG A 30 -6.64 20.21 9.85
CA ARG A 30 -7.82 19.99 9.01
C ARG A 30 -8.48 18.72 9.50
N LEU A 31 -9.63 18.86 10.14
CA LEU A 31 -10.44 17.71 10.55
C LEU A 31 -11.18 17.15 9.33
N TRP A 32 -10.90 15.90 8.98
CA TRP A 32 -11.69 15.12 8.03
C TRP A 32 -12.68 14.27 8.80
N PHE A 33 -13.97 14.34 8.49
CA PHE A 33 -15.03 13.61 9.21
C PHE A 33 -15.02 13.82 10.74
N GLY A 34 -14.47 14.94 11.23
CA GLY A 34 -14.36 15.22 12.67
C GLY A 34 -13.14 14.61 13.36
N VAL A 35 -12.22 13.97 12.63
CA VAL A 35 -10.94 13.44 13.14
C VAL A 35 -9.75 14.06 12.40
N PRO A 36 -8.54 14.11 13.00
CA PRO A 36 -7.36 14.66 12.32
C PRO A 36 -7.10 13.93 10.99
N SER A 37 -6.82 14.69 9.91
CA SER A 37 -6.58 14.13 8.57
C SER A 37 -5.49 13.05 8.55
N LEU A 38 -4.53 13.12 9.47
CA LEU A 38 -3.50 12.11 9.71
C LEU A 38 -4.06 10.73 10.05
N PHE A 39 -5.10 10.64 10.87
CA PHE A 39 -5.73 9.34 11.19
C PHE A 39 -6.41 8.74 9.97
N VAL A 40 -7.10 9.55 9.18
CA VAL A 40 -7.77 9.10 7.95
C VAL A 40 -6.73 8.63 6.93
N TRP A 41 -5.65 9.40 6.75
CA TRP A 41 -4.54 9.04 5.87
C TRP A 41 -3.93 7.70 6.23
N ILE A 42 -3.54 7.51 7.49
CA ILE A 42 -2.93 6.26 7.96
C ILE A 42 -3.90 5.10 7.78
N SER A 43 -5.18 5.27 8.17
CA SER A 43 -6.17 4.19 8.09
C SER A 43 -6.39 3.70 6.66
N VAL A 44 -6.49 4.61 5.70
CA VAL A 44 -6.62 4.27 4.27
C VAL A 44 -5.40 3.48 3.80
N TRP A 45 -4.19 3.95 4.10
CA TRP A 45 -2.97 3.30 3.65
C TRP A 45 -2.71 1.96 4.33
N VAL A 46 -3.06 1.83 5.62
CA VAL A 46 -2.99 0.55 6.35
C VAL A 46 -3.98 -0.46 5.79
N MET A 47 -5.22 -0.06 5.46
CA MET A 47 -6.20 -0.94 4.81
C MET A 47 -5.76 -1.39 3.40
N LEU A 48 -4.89 -0.63 2.74
CA LEU A 48 -4.34 -1.00 1.43
C LEU A 48 -3.17 -1.99 1.51
N ILE A 49 -2.58 -2.23 2.69
CA ILE A 49 -1.48 -3.20 2.85
C ILE A 49 -1.93 -4.65 2.56
N PRO A 50 -3.03 -5.17 3.17
CA PRO A 50 -3.50 -6.53 2.89
C PRO A 50 -3.79 -6.82 1.41
N PRO A 51 -4.55 -5.97 0.67
CA PRO A 51 -4.78 -6.22 -0.75
C PRO A 51 -3.50 -6.05 -1.57
N ALA A 52 -2.58 -5.15 -1.20
CA ALA A 52 -1.28 -5.03 -1.87
C ALA A 52 -0.47 -6.33 -1.75
N LEU A 53 -0.48 -6.97 -0.58
CA LEU A 53 0.17 -8.27 -0.38
C LEU A 53 -0.56 -9.41 -1.12
N ALA A 54 -1.88 -9.40 -1.15
CA ALA A 54 -2.67 -10.38 -1.91
C ALA A 54 -2.32 -10.36 -3.42
N VAL A 55 -2.13 -9.17 -4.00
CA VAL A 55 -1.69 -9.01 -5.39
C VAL A 55 -0.29 -9.60 -5.63
N VAL A 56 0.61 -9.46 -4.66
CA VAL A 56 1.95 -10.06 -4.74
C VAL A 56 1.88 -11.58 -4.67
N GLU A 57 1.08 -12.12 -3.77
CA GLU A 57 0.91 -13.56 -3.59
C GLU A 57 0.30 -14.22 -4.84
N TRP A 58 -0.79 -13.64 -5.38
CA TRP A 58 -1.41 -14.13 -6.61
C TRP A 58 -0.45 -14.03 -7.81
N GLY A 59 0.32 -12.94 -7.92
CA GLY A 59 1.32 -12.80 -8.97
C GLY A 59 2.51 -13.76 -8.85
N ARG A 60 2.75 -14.35 -7.67
CA ARG A 60 3.78 -15.37 -7.43
C ARG A 60 3.25 -16.80 -7.70
N GLY A 61 1.97 -17.06 -7.40
CA GLY A 61 1.32 -18.36 -7.61
C GLY A 61 1.24 -18.80 -9.08
N ASP A 62 1.08 -17.85 -10.00
CA ASP A 62 0.98 -18.13 -11.44
C ASP A 62 2.30 -18.57 -12.10
N GLY A 63 3.42 -18.51 -11.37
CA GLY A 63 4.75 -18.86 -11.88
C GLY A 63 5.21 -20.30 -11.64
N ASN A 64 4.45 -21.11 -10.88
CA ASN A 64 4.85 -22.46 -10.42
C ASN A 64 4.00 -23.61 -11.00
N GLY A 65 3.24 -23.37 -12.07
CA GLY A 65 2.38 -24.39 -12.71
C GLY A 65 3.08 -25.23 -13.80
N GLY A 66 4.41 -25.26 -13.85
CA GLY A 66 5.18 -25.72 -15.00
C GLY A 66 6.12 -26.91 -14.79
N GLU A 67 6.09 -27.60 -13.65
CA GLU A 67 6.90 -28.81 -13.40
C GLU A 67 5.97 -29.95 -12.98
N GLY A 68 5.61 -30.82 -13.93
CA GLY A 68 4.74 -31.96 -13.66
C GLY A 68 4.21 -32.69 -14.90
N ARG A 69 5.01 -32.83 -15.96
CA ARG A 69 4.75 -33.80 -17.04
C ARG A 69 6.04 -34.52 -17.42
#